data_AF-A0A7C5NVM4-F1
#
_entry.id   AF-A0A7C5NVM4-F1
#
_cell.length_a   1.000
_cell.length_b   1.000
_cell.length_c   1.000
_cell.angle_alpha   90.00
_cell.angle_beta   90.00
_cell.angle_gamma   90.00
#
_symmetry.space_group_name_H-M   'P 1'
#
loop_
_entity.id
_entity.type
_entity.pdbx_description
1 polymer ?
#
loop_
_entity_poly.entity_id
_entity_poly.type
_entity_poly.pdbx_seq_one_letter_code
_entity_poly.pdbx_strand_id
1 'polypeptide(L)'
;MNSRRTLRYGHKVLYASGSLAVALSYQAFGTYIQFLYIDILGLKAALVGVGWAIYGVWNAINDPLAGYWSDRTRTRWGRRIPWIAAFFVPLTLTFYLLWVPPSPLVEGAGIPLFVYFMGMVLLFDLLWTIVVMNWTALFPEMIPEEKDRATVSAWRQVFSLLGLMVGVALPPILAGEDWSGRGTMAVLLAVVTGLFFGLSLLGSREKREFRHEPALDFREALRATLAHSDFRYFLGANLSKEFIYSMLTATVPFYTKYALGLREPVSLLGMSLDVGFQTSIFLGAAFIAALPAMPIWSAYAKRVGGRRAWMTACWSFGIASLLLLFTDDFYAGVAST
;
A
#
# COMPACT_ATOMS: atom_id res chain seq x y z
N MET A 1 7.23 -2.41 -40.02
CA MET A 1 5.86 -1.82 -39.94
C MET A 1 5.58 -1.39 -38.50
N ASN A 2 5.28 -0.11 -38.31
CA ASN A 2 5.22 0.64 -37.04
C ASN A 2 4.30 0.02 -35.95
N SER A 3 4.88 -0.45 -34.84
CA SER A 3 4.15 -0.94 -33.65
C SER A 3 4.41 -0.11 -32.38
N ARG A 4 5.10 1.04 -32.46
CA ARG A 4 5.26 1.94 -31.30
C ARG A 4 4.04 2.84 -31.12
N ARG A 5 2.85 2.27 -30.90
CA ARG A 5 1.73 3.05 -30.34
C ARG A 5 2.02 3.25 -28.85
N THR A 6 2.65 4.37 -28.52
CA THR A 6 2.72 4.87 -27.15
C THR A 6 1.30 4.98 -26.60
N LEU A 7 1.08 4.47 -25.38
CA LEU A 7 -0.24 4.54 -24.75
C LEU A 7 -0.66 6.01 -24.62
N ARG A 8 -1.89 6.30 -25.05
CA ARG A 8 -2.48 7.63 -24.92
C ARG A 8 -2.46 8.03 -23.44
N TYR A 9 -2.13 9.30 -23.18
CA TYR A 9 -1.98 9.84 -21.83
C TYR A 9 -3.14 9.49 -20.87
N GLY A 10 -4.39 9.55 -21.34
CA GLY A 10 -5.55 9.19 -20.52
C GLY A 10 -5.54 7.72 -20.02
N HIS A 11 -5.05 6.77 -20.81
CA HIS A 11 -4.93 5.37 -20.36
C HIS A 11 -3.87 5.20 -19.28
N LYS A 12 -2.78 5.98 -19.36
CA LYS A 12 -1.72 6.00 -18.35
C LYS A 12 -2.25 6.51 -17.00
N VAL A 13 -3.04 7.58 -17.02
CA VAL A 13 -3.66 8.16 -15.82
C VAL A 13 -4.73 7.22 -15.24
N LEU A 14 -5.59 6.65 -16.10
CA LEU A 14 -6.58 5.65 -15.67
C LEU A 14 -5.89 4.47 -14.98
N TYR A 15 -4.88 3.88 -15.61
CA TYR A 15 -4.08 2.82 -15.00
C TYR A 15 -3.51 3.23 -13.64
N ALA A 16 -2.91 4.42 -13.57
CA ALA A 16 -2.33 4.95 -12.33
C ALA A 16 -3.36 5.16 -11.20
N SER A 17 -4.62 5.41 -11.53
CA SER A 17 -5.71 5.59 -10.57
C SER A 17 -5.93 4.37 -9.67
N GLY A 18 -5.52 3.18 -10.12
CA GLY A 18 -5.55 1.96 -9.30
C GLY A 18 -4.72 2.07 -8.03
N SER A 19 -3.68 2.91 -7.99
CA SER A 19 -2.93 3.20 -6.77
C SER A 19 -3.79 3.74 -5.64
N LEU A 20 -4.86 4.47 -5.95
CA LEU A 20 -5.78 4.99 -4.94
C LEU A 20 -6.51 3.83 -4.27
N ALA A 21 -7.06 2.90 -5.05
CA ALA A 21 -7.74 1.71 -4.54
C ALA A 21 -6.80 0.85 -3.67
N VAL A 22 -5.56 0.65 -4.13
CA VAL A 22 -4.51 -0.07 -3.38
C VAL A 22 -4.23 0.61 -2.04
N ALA A 23 -3.90 1.90 -2.06
CA ALA A 23 -3.54 2.63 -0.85
C ALA A 23 -4.73 2.79 0.11
N LEU A 24 -5.92 3.12 -0.39
CA LEU A 24 -7.13 3.24 0.44
C LEU A 24 -7.43 1.93 1.16
N SER A 25 -7.55 0.83 0.40
CA SER A 25 -7.93 -0.46 0.98
C SER A 25 -6.90 -0.96 1.98
N TYR A 26 -5.61 -0.89 1.64
CA TYR A 26 -4.53 -1.37 2.50
C TYR A 26 -4.36 -0.51 3.76
N GLN A 27 -4.42 0.82 3.63
CA GLN A 27 -4.26 1.70 4.79
C GLN A 27 -5.46 1.64 5.73
N ALA A 28 -6.69 1.67 5.22
CA ALA A 28 -7.88 1.51 6.06
C ALA A 28 -7.83 0.18 6.83
N PHE A 29 -7.55 -0.92 6.12
CA PHE A 29 -7.40 -2.25 6.71
C PHE A 29 -6.30 -2.27 7.79
N GLY A 30 -5.07 -1.89 7.43
CA GLY A 30 -3.92 -1.96 8.33
C GLY A 30 -4.02 -1.05 9.56
N THR A 31 -4.68 0.11 9.43
CA THR A 31 -4.83 1.06 10.54
C THR A 31 -5.95 0.65 11.50
N TYR A 32 -7.11 0.22 11.01
CA TYR A 32 -8.32 0.16 11.85
C TYR A 32 -8.88 -1.23 12.10
N ILE A 33 -8.50 -2.26 11.34
CA ILE A 33 -9.14 -3.57 11.48
C ILE A 33 -8.90 -4.19 12.86
N GLN A 34 -7.70 -4.00 13.43
CA GLN A 34 -7.39 -4.47 14.79
C GLN A 34 -8.26 -3.78 15.83
N PHE A 35 -8.30 -2.45 15.78
CA PHE A 35 -9.10 -1.62 16.67
C PHE A 35 -10.58 -2.00 16.62
N LEU A 36 -11.14 -2.17 15.42
CA LEU A 36 -12.54 -2.60 15.27
C LEU A 36 -12.79 -3.93 15.98
N TYR A 37 -11.96 -4.94 15.75
CA TYR A 37 -12.20 -6.27 16.33
C TYR A 37 -11.93 -6.32 17.83
N ILE A 38 -10.93 -5.60 18.33
CA ILE A 38 -10.55 -5.60 19.74
C ILE A 38 -11.48 -4.68 20.55
N ASP A 39 -11.46 -3.39 20.25
CA ASP A 39 -12.08 -2.35 21.08
C ASP A 39 -13.58 -2.21 20.83
N ILE A 40 -14.03 -2.35 19.57
CA ILE A 40 -15.45 -2.13 19.21
C ILE A 40 -16.26 -3.43 19.27
N LEU A 41 -15.70 -4.54 18.79
CA LEU A 41 -16.39 -5.84 18.74
C LEU A 41 -16.07 -6.76 19.93
N GLY A 42 -15.12 -6.36 20.79
CA GLY A 42 -14.80 -7.07 22.03
C GLY A 42 -14.00 -8.38 21.87
N LEU A 43 -13.41 -8.64 20.70
CA LEU A 43 -12.60 -9.83 20.48
C LEU A 43 -11.29 -9.73 21.29
N LYS A 44 -10.96 -10.79 22.03
CA LYS A 44 -9.75 -10.81 22.86
C LYS A 44 -8.49 -10.49 22.02
N ALA A 45 -7.72 -9.51 22.46
CA ALA A 45 -6.48 -9.08 21.79
C ALA A 45 -5.49 -10.24 21.56
N ALA A 46 -5.43 -11.21 22.48
CA ALA A 46 -4.60 -12.41 22.31
C ALA A 46 -4.99 -13.24 21.08
N LEU A 47 -6.29 -13.37 20.78
CA LEU A 47 -6.76 -14.08 19.59
C LEU A 47 -6.41 -13.29 18.32
N VAL A 48 -6.61 -11.97 18.33
CA VAL A 48 -6.23 -11.11 17.21
C VAL A 48 -4.72 -11.20 16.95
N GLY A 49 -3.88 -11.19 17.99
CA GLY A 49 -2.44 -11.39 17.89
C GLY A 49 -2.05 -12.73 17.26
N VAL A 50 -2.69 -13.83 17.66
CA VAL A 50 -2.52 -15.14 17.00
C VAL A 50 -2.95 -15.06 15.53
N GLY A 51 -4.03 -14.33 15.23
CA GLY A 51 -4.48 -14.11 13.86
C GLY A 51 -3.46 -13.38 13.00
N TRP A 52 -2.76 -12.38 13.53
CA TRP A 52 -1.69 -11.71 12.80
C TRP A 52 -0.46 -12.59 12.56
N ALA A 53 -0.15 -13.48 13.50
CA ALA A 53 0.90 -14.48 13.28
C ALA A 53 0.53 -15.43 12.13
N ILE A 54 -0.72 -15.92 12.10
CA ILE A 54 -1.24 -16.76 11.02
C ILE A 54 -1.26 -16.00 9.69
N TYR A 55 -1.72 -14.75 9.69
CA TYR A 55 -1.73 -13.87 8.53
C TYR A 55 -0.33 -13.70 7.93
N GLY A 56 0.71 -13.55 8.76
CA GLY A 56 2.10 -13.43 8.30
C GLY A 56 2.60 -14.70 7.60
N VAL A 57 2.30 -15.88 8.15
CA VAL A 57 2.65 -17.16 7.52
C VAL A 57 1.88 -17.35 6.21
N TRP A 58 0.59 -16.99 6.20
CA TRP A 58 -0.25 -17.04 5.01
C TRP A 58 0.31 -16.14 3.90
N ASN A 59 0.64 -14.88 4.21
CA ASN A 59 1.23 -13.93 3.25
C ASN A 59 2.50 -14.49 2.59
N ALA A 60 3.41 -15.06 3.39
CA ALA A 60 4.66 -15.62 2.89
C ALA A 60 4.47 -16.77 1.89
N ILE A 61 3.32 -17.45 1.94
CA ILE A 61 2.95 -18.54 1.02
C ILE A 61 2.13 -18.02 -0.15
N ASN A 62 1.15 -17.16 0.13
CA ASN A 62 0.18 -16.61 -0.81
C ASN A 62 0.87 -15.81 -1.93
N ASP A 63 1.82 -14.95 -1.58
CA ASP A 63 2.49 -14.05 -2.54
C ASP A 63 3.21 -14.82 -3.67
N PRO A 64 4.12 -15.78 -3.40
CA PRO A 64 4.73 -16.58 -4.47
C PRO A 64 3.73 -17.37 -5.31
N LEU A 65 2.65 -17.88 -4.70
CA LEU A 65 1.63 -18.66 -5.40
C LEU A 65 0.82 -17.81 -6.37
N ALA A 66 0.42 -16.61 -5.95
CA ALA A 66 -0.33 -15.67 -6.80
C ALA A 66 0.48 -15.29 -8.05
N GLY A 67 1.79 -15.05 -7.90
CA GLY A 67 2.69 -14.78 -9.02
C GLY A 67 2.81 -15.98 -9.97
N TYR A 68 2.97 -17.18 -9.41
CA TYR A 68 3.06 -18.41 -10.17
C TYR A 68 1.79 -18.72 -10.99
N TRP A 69 0.60 -18.55 -10.41
CA TRP A 69 -0.67 -18.75 -11.12
C TRP A 69 -0.87 -17.74 -12.24
N SER A 70 -0.52 -16.48 -11.97
CA SER A 70 -0.54 -15.42 -12.99
C SER A 70 0.34 -15.79 -14.18
N ASP A 71 1.59 -16.17 -13.92
CA ASP A 71 2.59 -16.38 -14.98
C ASP A 71 2.23 -17.53 -15.94
N ARG A 72 1.44 -18.50 -15.47
CA ARG A 72 0.95 -19.64 -16.27
C ARG A 72 -0.33 -19.38 -17.04
N THR A 73 -0.98 -18.27 -16.79
CA THR A 73 -2.29 -17.99 -17.37
C THR A 73 -2.17 -17.60 -18.84
N ARG A 74 -2.90 -18.31 -19.70
CA ARG A 74 -2.95 -18.07 -21.15
C ARG A 74 -4.38 -17.79 -21.56
N THR A 75 -4.74 -16.51 -21.71
CA THR A 75 -6.08 -16.14 -22.20
C THR A 75 -6.01 -15.18 -23.38
N ARG A 76 -7.15 -15.03 -24.07
CA ARG A 76 -7.33 -14.04 -25.13
C ARG A 76 -7.20 -12.58 -24.65
N TRP A 77 -7.34 -12.33 -23.35
CA TRP A 77 -7.23 -11.00 -22.74
C TRP A 77 -5.82 -10.70 -22.20
N GLY A 78 -4.92 -11.68 -22.20
CA GLY A 78 -3.59 -11.57 -21.61
C GLY A 78 -3.35 -12.57 -20.49
N ARG A 79 -2.23 -12.41 -19.81
CA ARG A 79 -1.78 -13.19 -18.67
C ARG A 79 -2.27 -12.59 -17.36
N ARG A 80 -2.25 -11.26 -17.21
CA ARG A 80 -2.47 -10.56 -15.93
C ARG A 80 -3.83 -9.91 -15.81
N ILE A 81 -4.32 -9.32 -16.91
CA ILE A 81 -5.63 -8.66 -16.94
C ILE A 81 -6.79 -9.56 -16.49
N PRO A 82 -6.87 -10.86 -16.85
CA PRO A 82 -7.96 -11.73 -16.39
C PRO A 82 -8.07 -11.84 -14.87
N TRP A 83 -6.94 -11.90 -14.16
CA TRP A 83 -6.90 -11.97 -12.70
C TRP A 83 -7.41 -10.69 -12.07
N ILE A 84 -6.98 -9.53 -12.57
CA ILE A 84 -7.48 -8.24 -12.09
C ILE A 84 -8.99 -8.15 -12.32
N ALA A 85 -9.45 -8.47 -13.53
CA ALA A 85 -10.85 -8.36 -13.93
C ALA A 85 -11.77 -9.31 -13.16
N ALA A 86 -11.32 -10.54 -12.89
CA ALA A 86 -12.12 -11.55 -12.19
C ALA A 86 -12.23 -11.28 -10.69
N PHE A 87 -11.16 -10.75 -10.07
CA PHE A 87 -11.04 -10.71 -8.62
C PHE A 87 -11.22 -9.32 -7.98
N PHE A 88 -11.24 -8.22 -8.73
CA PHE A 88 -11.43 -6.89 -8.12
C PHE A 88 -12.81 -6.73 -7.44
N VAL A 89 -13.87 -7.34 -8.00
CA VAL A 89 -15.22 -7.30 -7.39
C VAL A 89 -15.29 -8.16 -6.12
N PRO A 90 -14.87 -9.46 -6.13
CA PRO A 90 -14.73 -10.25 -4.91
C PRO A 90 -13.87 -9.57 -3.85
N LEU A 91 -12.77 -8.93 -4.24
CA LEU A 91 -11.91 -8.17 -3.34
C LEU A 91 -12.70 -7.06 -2.64
N THR A 92 -13.44 -6.25 -3.39
CA THR A 92 -14.21 -5.13 -2.82
C THR A 92 -15.36 -5.60 -1.93
N LEU A 93 -15.97 -6.74 -2.27
CA LEU A 93 -17.01 -7.35 -1.44
C LEU A 93 -16.42 -7.87 -0.13
N THR A 94 -15.29 -8.58 -0.19
CA THR A 94 -14.61 -9.07 1.01
C THR A 94 -14.12 -7.92 1.88
N PHE A 95 -13.63 -6.84 1.24
CA PHE A 95 -13.28 -5.61 1.94
C PHE A 95 -14.46 -5.00 2.67
N TYR A 96 -15.66 -4.96 2.08
CA TYR A 96 -16.88 -4.55 2.78
C TYR A 96 -17.21 -5.46 3.98
N LEU A 97 -17.19 -6.78 3.77
CA LEU A 97 -17.55 -7.78 4.77
C LEU A 97 -16.63 -7.78 6.00
N LEU A 98 -15.37 -7.35 5.85
CA LEU A 98 -14.43 -7.19 6.97
C LEU A 98 -14.96 -6.22 8.04
N TRP A 99 -15.65 -5.16 7.62
CA TRP A 99 -16.14 -4.09 8.50
C TRP A 99 -17.52 -4.38 9.11
N VAL A 100 -18.28 -5.30 8.49
CA VAL A 100 -19.67 -5.59 8.85
C VAL A 100 -19.85 -7.09 9.11
N PRO A 101 -19.25 -7.63 10.19
CA PRO A 101 -19.50 -9.01 10.58
C PRO A 101 -20.99 -9.23 10.91
N PRO A 102 -21.56 -10.40 10.57
CA PRO A 102 -22.95 -10.74 10.91
C PRO A 102 -23.24 -10.57 12.40
N SER A 103 -24.36 -9.90 12.75
CA SER A 103 -24.74 -9.57 14.12
C SER A 103 -24.67 -10.74 15.12
N PRO A 104 -25.13 -11.97 14.77
CA PRO A 104 -25.07 -13.11 15.70
C PRO A 104 -23.64 -13.50 16.12
N LEU A 105 -22.64 -13.19 15.29
CA LEU A 105 -21.23 -13.46 15.61
C LEU A 105 -20.67 -12.41 16.57
N VAL A 106 -21.19 -11.19 16.51
CA VAL A 106 -20.75 -10.05 17.34
C VAL A 106 -21.22 -10.20 18.78
N GLU A 107 -22.47 -10.62 19.00
CA GLU A 107 -23.07 -10.75 20.33
C GLU A 107 -22.28 -11.68 21.28
N GLY A 108 -21.59 -12.69 20.72
CA GLY A 108 -20.77 -13.62 21.50
C GLY A 108 -19.32 -13.21 21.71
N ALA A 109 -18.80 -12.25 20.94
CA ALA A 109 -17.41 -11.75 20.96
C ALA A 109 -16.30 -12.84 21.14
N GLY A 110 -16.57 -14.04 20.63
CA GLY A 110 -15.83 -15.26 20.97
C GLY A 110 -15.19 -15.94 19.76
N ILE A 111 -15.01 -17.27 19.85
CA ILE A 111 -14.42 -18.07 18.77
C ILE A 111 -15.14 -17.92 17.42
N PRO A 112 -16.49 -17.84 17.34
CA PRO A 112 -17.17 -17.64 16.05
C PRO A 112 -16.76 -16.34 15.36
N LEU A 113 -16.63 -15.23 16.11
CA LEU A 113 -16.15 -13.96 15.57
C LEU A 113 -14.69 -14.05 15.14
N PHE A 114 -13.85 -14.76 15.90
CA PHE A 114 -12.46 -15.01 15.52
C PHE A 114 -12.33 -15.81 14.22
N VAL A 115 -13.13 -16.86 14.05
CA VAL A 115 -13.13 -17.67 12.81
C VAL A 115 -13.56 -16.83 11.61
N TYR A 116 -14.60 -15.98 11.79
CA TYR A 116 -15.01 -15.04 10.76
C TYR A 116 -13.93 -14.02 10.43
N PHE A 117 -13.34 -13.39 11.45
CA PHE A 117 -12.22 -12.45 11.31
C PHE A 117 -11.09 -13.09 10.50
N MET A 118 -10.67 -14.30 10.89
CA MET A 118 -9.61 -15.02 10.20
C MET A 118 -9.96 -15.31 8.74
N GLY A 119 -11.15 -15.88 8.50
CA GLY A 119 -11.59 -16.22 7.15
C GLY A 119 -11.62 -15.01 6.23
N MET A 120 -12.17 -13.88 6.72
CA MET A 120 -12.26 -12.65 5.93
C MET A 120 -10.91 -11.96 5.73
N VAL A 121 -10.04 -11.94 6.76
CA VAL A 121 -8.69 -11.37 6.66
C VAL A 121 -7.85 -12.15 5.65
N LEU A 122 -7.82 -13.48 5.73
CA LEU A 122 -7.05 -14.32 4.81
C LEU A 122 -7.62 -14.27 3.38
N LEU A 123 -8.95 -14.22 3.23
CA LEU A 123 -9.59 -14.08 1.93
C LEU A 123 -9.33 -12.70 1.30
N PHE A 124 -9.43 -11.64 2.09
CA PHE A 124 -9.12 -10.29 1.65
C PHE A 124 -7.66 -10.21 1.19
N ASP A 125 -6.72 -10.73 1.99
CA ASP A 125 -5.31 -10.82 1.65
C ASP A 125 -5.06 -11.56 0.34
N LEU A 126 -5.63 -12.77 0.18
CA LEU A 126 -5.55 -13.55 -1.05
C LEU A 126 -5.99 -12.75 -2.28
N LEU A 127 -7.18 -12.17 -2.20
CA LEU A 127 -7.75 -11.41 -3.31
C LEU A 127 -6.98 -10.12 -3.58
N TRP A 128 -6.51 -9.46 -2.53
CA TRP A 128 -5.72 -8.24 -2.63
C TRP A 128 -4.38 -8.54 -3.28
N THR A 129 -3.65 -9.56 -2.81
CA THR A 129 -2.41 -10.04 -3.41
C THR A 129 -2.60 -10.39 -4.88
N ILE A 130 -3.62 -11.18 -5.23
CA ILE A 130 -3.89 -11.55 -6.63
C ILE A 130 -4.09 -10.30 -7.49
N VAL A 131 -4.95 -9.36 -7.09
CA VAL A 131 -5.25 -8.17 -7.88
C VAL A 131 -4.04 -7.25 -7.97
N VAL A 132 -3.41 -6.93 -6.84
CA VAL A 132 -2.33 -5.94 -6.75
C VAL A 132 -1.04 -6.46 -7.34
N MET A 133 -0.69 -7.73 -7.16
CA MET A 133 0.49 -8.33 -7.78
C MET A 133 0.38 -8.31 -9.31
N ASN A 134 -0.76 -8.76 -9.84
CA ASN A 134 -1.01 -8.74 -11.29
C ASN A 134 -1.00 -7.30 -11.83
N TRP A 135 -1.59 -6.36 -11.10
CA TRP A 135 -1.59 -4.95 -11.48
C TRP A 135 -0.18 -4.36 -11.47
N THR A 136 0.56 -4.47 -10.37
CA THR A 136 1.93 -3.93 -10.27
C THR A 136 2.87 -4.53 -11.30
N ALA A 137 2.76 -5.83 -11.58
CA ALA A 137 3.59 -6.50 -12.55
C ALA A 137 3.25 -6.10 -14.00
N LEU A 138 1.97 -5.80 -14.31
CA LEU A 138 1.55 -5.28 -15.61
C LEU A 138 2.21 -3.93 -15.96
N PHE A 139 2.63 -3.16 -14.96
CA PHE A 139 3.21 -1.83 -15.14
C PHE A 139 4.40 -1.78 -16.13
N PRO A 140 5.52 -2.49 -15.88
CA PRO A 140 6.68 -2.48 -16.79
C PRO A 140 6.38 -3.08 -18.16
N GLU A 141 5.45 -4.03 -18.27
CA GLU A 141 5.05 -4.65 -19.55
C GLU A 141 4.25 -3.67 -20.42
N MET A 142 3.34 -2.92 -19.78
CA MET A 142 2.49 -1.95 -20.44
C MET A 142 3.28 -0.71 -20.87
N ILE A 143 4.28 -0.31 -20.08
CA ILE A 143 5.08 0.90 -20.30
C ILE A 143 6.57 0.52 -20.42
N PRO A 144 7.04 0.08 -21.59
CA PRO A 144 8.41 -0.37 -21.76
C PRO A 144 9.43 0.78 -21.71
N GLU A 145 9.04 2.00 -22.07
CA GLU A 145 9.94 3.17 -22.12
C GLU A 145 10.13 3.77 -20.71
N GLU A 146 11.38 3.88 -20.24
CA GLU A 146 11.71 4.36 -18.88
C GLU A 146 11.20 5.78 -18.62
N LYS A 147 11.29 6.67 -19.63
CA LYS A 147 10.78 8.04 -19.55
C LYS A 147 9.28 8.11 -19.26
N ASP A 148 8.51 7.21 -19.89
CA ASP A 148 7.07 7.12 -19.69
C ASP A 148 6.73 6.47 -18.35
N ARG A 149 7.50 5.47 -17.90
CA ARG A 149 7.32 4.84 -16.58
C ARG A 149 7.44 5.87 -15.47
N ALA A 150 8.43 6.75 -15.53
CA ALA A 150 8.64 7.79 -14.52
C ALA A 150 7.43 8.75 -14.40
N THR A 151 6.79 9.11 -15.51
CA THR A 151 5.57 9.94 -15.50
C THR A 151 4.37 9.20 -14.91
N VAL A 152 4.18 7.92 -15.27
CA VAL A 152 3.07 7.13 -14.70
C VAL A 152 3.31 6.80 -13.23
N SER A 153 4.55 6.60 -12.82
CA SER A 153 4.93 6.42 -11.42
C SER A 153 4.59 7.66 -10.58
N ALA A 154 4.81 8.86 -11.11
CA ALA A 154 4.40 10.09 -10.44
C ALA A 154 2.88 10.16 -10.24
N TRP A 155 2.09 9.86 -11.28
CA TRP A 155 0.63 9.79 -11.15
C TRP A 155 0.17 8.72 -10.15
N ARG A 156 0.79 7.53 -10.20
CA ARG A 156 0.54 6.44 -9.24
C ARG A 156 0.78 6.91 -7.81
N GLN A 157 1.82 7.72 -7.59
CA GLN A 157 2.14 8.22 -6.27
C GLN A 157 1.13 9.29 -5.79
N VAL A 158 0.69 10.20 -6.68
CA VAL A 158 -0.38 11.17 -6.35
C VAL A 158 -1.65 10.42 -5.93
N PHE A 159 -2.09 9.44 -6.72
CA PHE A 159 -3.25 8.62 -6.38
C PHE A 159 -3.05 7.80 -5.10
N SER A 160 -1.83 7.29 -4.86
CA SER A 160 -1.49 6.59 -3.62
C SER A 160 -1.61 7.49 -2.39
N LEU A 161 -1.20 8.76 -2.48
CA LEU A 161 -1.31 9.71 -1.38
C LEU A 161 -2.78 10.08 -1.12
N LEU A 162 -3.56 10.31 -2.17
CA LEU A 162 -5.01 10.52 -2.03
C LEU A 162 -5.68 9.29 -1.41
N GLY A 163 -5.32 8.08 -1.85
CA GLY A 163 -5.82 6.84 -1.28
C GLY A 163 -5.44 6.66 0.18
N LEU A 164 -4.20 7.00 0.55
CA LEU A 164 -3.75 7.00 1.95
C LEU A 164 -4.56 7.98 2.80
N MET A 165 -4.76 9.22 2.35
CA MET A 165 -5.55 10.21 3.07
C MET A 165 -6.99 9.74 3.27
N VAL A 166 -7.62 9.21 2.21
CA VAL A 166 -8.98 8.66 2.29
C VAL A 166 -9.02 7.42 3.18
N GLY A 167 -8.04 6.52 3.09
CA GLY A 167 -8.00 5.28 3.87
C GLY A 167 -7.72 5.49 5.36
N VAL A 168 -7.03 6.56 5.73
CA VAL A 168 -6.69 6.85 7.14
C VAL A 168 -7.64 7.88 7.75
N ALA A 169 -7.88 9.02 7.09
CA ALA A 169 -8.64 10.11 7.70
C ALA A 169 -10.15 9.92 7.65
N LEU A 170 -10.67 9.27 6.60
CA LEU A 170 -12.11 9.19 6.37
C LEU A 170 -12.84 8.15 7.25
N PRO A 171 -12.28 6.96 7.58
CA PRO A 171 -12.97 5.97 8.39
C PRO A 171 -13.54 6.47 9.72
N PRO A 172 -12.77 7.13 10.63
CA PRO A 172 -13.32 7.60 11.89
C PRO A 172 -14.42 8.66 11.72
N ILE A 173 -14.33 9.50 10.69
CA ILE A 173 -15.33 10.53 10.38
C ILE A 173 -16.65 9.88 9.93
N LEU A 174 -16.58 8.84 9.11
CA LEU A 174 -17.77 8.15 8.59
C LEU A 174 -18.35 7.13 9.58
N ALA A 175 -17.50 6.49 10.38
CA ALA A 175 -17.90 5.51 11.37
C ALA A 175 -18.55 6.17 12.60
N GLY A 176 -18.15 7.40 12.94
CA GLY A 176 -18.55 8.07 14.17
C GLY A 176 -17.73 7.60 15.37
N GLU A 177 -17.83 8.31 16.49
CA GLU A 177 -17.06 8.00 17.72
C GLU A 177 -17.33 6.59 18.26
N ASP A 178 -18.57 6.13 18.14
CA ASP A 178 -19.02 4.80 18.59
C ASP A 178 -18.93 3.71 17.51
N TRP A 179 -18.44 4.06 16.30
CA TRP A 179 -18.37 3.18 15.14
C TRP A 179 -19.72 2.62 14.67
N SER A 180 -20.85 3.23 15.06
CA SER A 180 -22.20 2.84 14.62
C SER A 180 -22.40 3.04 13.11
N GLY A 181 -21.76 4.05 12.52
CA GLY A 181 -21.77 4.36 11.08
C GLY A 181 -20.91 3.43 10.21
N ARG A 182 -20.24 2.42 10.78
CA ARG A 182 -19.29 1.55 10.08
C ARG A 182 -19.87 0.86 8.85
N GLY A 183 -21.17 0.58 8.82
CA GLY A 183 -21.85 -0.01 7.66
C GLY A 183 -21.80 0.90 6.44
N THR A 184 -22.19 2.17 6.62
CA THR A 184 -22.16 3.20 5.57
C THR A 184 -20.72 3.49 5.14
N MET A 185 -19.81 3.60 6.11
CA MET A 185 -18.37 3.71 5.84
C MET A 185 -17.87 2.56 4.95
N ALA A 186 -18.17 1.31 5.32
CA ALA A 186 -17.71 0.13 4.58
C ALA A 186 -18.21 0.13 3.14
N VAL A 187 -19.48 0.49 2.91
CA VAL A 187 -20.03 0.60 1.55
C VAL A 187 -19.27 1.66 0.75
N LEU A 188 -19.08 2.86 1.31
CA LEU A 188 -18.38 3.95 0.62
C LEU A 188 -16.94 3.56 0.26
N LEU A 189 -16.19 3.02 1.22
CA LEU A 189 -14.80 2.59 0.98
C LEU A 189 -14.72 1.47 -0.06
N ALA A 190 -15.62 0.48 -0.01
CA ALA A 190 -15.66 -0.60 -0.98
C ALA A 190 -16.03 -0.11 -2.39
N VAL A 191 -17.00 0.79 -2.50
CA VAL A 191 -17.41 1.40 -3.78
C VAL A 191 -16.28 2.22 -4.38
N VAL A 192 -15.58 3.04 -3.58
CA VAL A 192 -14.44 3.83 -4.06
C VAL A 192 -13.31 2.90 -4.51
N THR A 193 -12.93 1.90 -3.71
CA THR A 193 -11.91 0.92 -4.10
C THR A 193 -12.28 0.19 -5.40
N GLY A 194 -13.53 -0.26 -5.54
CA GLY A 194 -14.01 -0.96 -6.73
C GLY A 194 -14.08 -0.08 -7.97
N LEU A 195 -14.54 1.17 -7.81
CA LEU A 195 -14.54 2.17 -8.88
C LEU A 195 -13.14 2.42 -9.40
N PHE A 196 -12.17 2.67 -8.52
CA PHE A 196 -10.80 2.99 -8.94
C PHE A 196 -10.04 1.78 -9.50
N PHE A 197 -10.28 0.56 -9.00
CA PHE A 197 -9.78 -0.64 -9.68
C PHE A 197 -10.43 -0.83 -11.05
N GLY A 198 -11.74 -0.60 -11.18
CA GLY A 198 -12.46 -0.64 -12.46
C GLY A 198 -11.92 0.38 -13.47
N LEU A 199 -11.73 1.64 -13.05
CA LEU A 199 -11.11 2.69 -13.86
C LEU A 199 -9.69 2.32 -14.28
N SER A 200 -8.90 1.75 -13.37
CA SER A 200 -7.56 1.25 -13.67
C SER A 200 -7.56 0.11 -14.69
N LEU A 201 -8.52 -0.80 -14.60
CA LEU A 201 -8.69 -1.89 -15.55
C LEU A 201 -9.03 -1.38 -16.96
N LEU A 202 -9.85 -0.33 -17.08
CA LEU A 202 -10.13 0.32 -18.37
C LEU A 202 -8.87 0.98 -18.99
N GLY A 203 -7.94 1.45 -18.16
CA GLY A 203 -6.65 1.97 -18.58
C GLY A 203 -5.61 0.88 -18.90
N SER A 204 -5.81 -0.34 -18.38
CA SER A 204 -4.86 -1.45 -18.46
C SER A 204 -4.86 -2.11 -19.84
N ARG A 205 -3.68 -2.27 -20.44
CA ARG A 205 -3.52 -2.98 -21.71
C ARG A 205 -2.31 -3.89 -21.69
N GLU A 206 -2.51 -5.14 -22.06
CA GLU A 206 -1.46 -6.14 -22.12
C GLU A 206 -1.08 -6.42 -23.58
N LYS A 207 0.22 -6.44 -23.87
CA LYS A 207 0.73 -6.75 -25.21
C LYS A 207 0.67 -8.25 -25.47
N ARG A 208 0.36 -8.62 -26.72
CA ARG A 208 0.24 -10.04 -27.12
C ARG A 208 1.56 -10.82 -27.07
N GLU A 209 2.70 -10.12 -27.08
CA GLU A 209 4.05 -10.71 -27.13
C GLU A 209 4.42 -11.49 -25.85
N PHE A 210 3.89 -11.11 -24.68
CA PHE A 210 4.16 -11.79 -23.39
C PHE A 210 3.38 -13.12 -23.22
N ARG A 211 2.68 -13.59 -24.26
CA ARG A 211 1.88 -14.84 -24.24
C ARG A 211 2.70 -16.10 -24.49
N HIS A 212 3.97 -16.00 -24.88
CA HIS A 212 4.70 -17.14 -25.46
C HIS A 212 5.92 -17.62 -24.66
N GLU A 213 6.23 -17.03 -23.49
CA GLU A 213 7.36 -17.49 -22.67
C GLU A 213 7.00 -18.77 -21.90
N PRO A 214 7.68 -19.91 -22.12
CA PRO A 214 7.38 -21.16 -21.41
C PRO A 214 7.46 -20.95 -19.90
N ALA A 215 6.38 -21.32 -19.19
CA ALA A 215 6.31 -21.14 -17.75
C ALA A 215 7.06 -22.29 -17.05
N LEU A 216 8.02 -21.95 -16.18
CA LEU A 216 8.75 -22.91 -15.35
C LEU A 216 7.82 -23.57 -14.31
N ASP A 217 8.20 -24.75 -13.81
CA ASP A 217 7.57 -25.35 -12.64
C ASP A 217 7.87 -24.57 -11.37
N PHE A 218 6.95 -24.58 -10.39
CA PHE A 218 7.04 -23.71 -9.19
C PHE A 218 8.39 -23.81 -8.48
N ARG A 219 8.88 -25.05 -8.27
CA ARG A 219 10.17 -25.30 -7.61
C ARG A 219 11.35 -24.83 -8.45
N GLU A 220 11.26 -24.95 -9.77
CA GLU A 220 12.30 -24.51 -10.69
C GLU A 220 12.34 -22.98 -10.78
N ALA A 221 11.18 -22.34 -10.88
CA ALA A 221 11.03 -20.90 -10.85
C ALA A 221 11.62 -20.32 -9.56
N LEU A 222 11.21 -20.85 -8.40
CA LEU A 222 11.71 -20.39 -7.10
C LEU A 222 13.23 -20.56 -6.98
N ARG A 223 13.76 -21.71 -7.41
CA ARG A 223 15.21 -21.97 -7.39
C ARG A 223 15.96 -21.03 -8.34
N ALA A 224 15.47 -20.83 -9.56
CA ALA A 224 16.11 -19.95 -10.55
C ALA A 224 16.14 -18.49 -10.06
N THR A 225 15.03 -18.02 -9.51
CA THR A 225 14.92 -16.67 -8.94
C THR A 225 15.89 -16.48 -7.76
N LEU A 226 15.93 -17.42 -6.82
CA LEU A 226 16.83 -17.33 -5.65
C LEU A 226 18.30 -17.56 -5.99
N ALA A 227 18.62 -18.29 -7.06
CA ALA A 227 19.99 -18.48 -7.52
C ALA A 227 20.58 -17.19 -8.12
N HIS A 228 19.75 -16.33 -8.72
CA HIS A 228 20.20 -15.12 -9.39
C HIS A 228 20.78 -14.10 -8.38
N SER A 229 22.01 -13.65 -8.59
CA SER A 229 22.70 -12.69 -7.71
C SER A 229 21.95 -11.37 -7.60
N ASP A 230 21.50 -10.81 -8.73
CA ASP A 230 20.86 -9.49 -8.75
C ASP A 230 19.52 -9.50 -8.01
N PHE A 231 18.80 -10.63 -8.06
CA PHE A 231 17.58 -10.80 -7.30
C PHE A 231 17.87 -10.83 -5.80
N ARG A 232 18.90 -11.55 -5.35
CA ARG A 232 19.29 -11.59 -3.93
C ARG A 232 19.71 -10.22 -3.39
N TYR A 233 20.48 -9.45 -4.17
CA TYR A 233 20.84 -8.08 -3.78
C TYR A 233 19.61 -7.16 -3.70
N PHE A 234 18.73 -7.23 -4.70
CA PHE A 234 17.49 -6.46 -4.71
C PHE A 234 16.57 -6.84 -3.54
N LEU A 235 16.40 -8.14 -3.27
CA LEU A 235 15.59 -8.66 -2.18
C LEU A 235 16.12 -8.16 -0.83
N GLY A 236 17.42 -8.32 -0.58
CA GLY A 236 18.05 -7.87 0.66
C GLY A 236 17.86 -6.36 0.87
N ALA A 237 18.13 -5.56 -0.17
CA ALA A 237 18.00 -4.11 -0.06
C ALA A 237 16.54 -3.65 0.07
N ASN A 238 15.57 -4.33 -0.56
CA ASN A 238 14.15 -4.03 -0.39
C ASN A 238 13.65 -4.42 1.01
N LEU A 239 14.09 -5.56 1.56
CA LEU A 239 13.78 -5.96 2.94
C LEU A 239 14.34 -4.96 3.96
N SER A 240 15.59 -4.50 3.78
CA SER A 240 16.17 -3.46 4.63
C SER A 240 15.37 -2.16 4.55
N LYS A 241 14.94 -1.74 3.35
CA LYS A 241 14.12 -0.55 3.16
C LYS A 241 12.77 -0.67 3.88
N GLU A 242 12.06 -1.80 3.76
CA GLU A 242 10.79 -2.02 4.45
C GLU A 242 10.94 -2.07 5.97
N PHE A 243 12.02 -2.68 6.46
CA PHE A 243 12.34 -2.68 7.89
C PHE A 243 12.57 -1.26 8.41
N ILE A 244 13.34 -0.44 7.69
CA ILE A 244 13.59 0.97 8.05
C ILE A 244 12.29 1.77 8.08
N TYR A 245 11.41 1.64 7.07
CA TYR A 245 10.13 2.35 7.07
C TYR A 245 9.23 1.91 8.22
N SER A 246 9.14 0.61 8.48
CA SER A 246 8.34 0.08 9.60
C SER A 246 8.85 0.58 10.95
N MET A 247 10.17 0.57 11.14
CA MET A 247 10.80 1.11 12.34
C MET A 247 10.59 2.61 12.48
N LEU A 248 10.74 3.38 11.41
CA LEU A 248 10.56 4.83 11.45
C LEU A 248 9.13 5.19 11.87
N THR A 249 8.10 4.57 11.28
CA THR A 249 6.71 4.81 11.68
C THR A 249 6.47 4.42 13.15
N ALA A 250 7.08 3.34 13.63
CA ALA A 250 6.94 2.90 15.02
C ALA A 250 7.69 3.79 16.03
N THR A 251 8.81 4.42 15.65
CA THR A 251 9.64 5.22 16.55
C THR A 251 9.25 6.70 16.60
N VAL A 252 8.60 7.25 15.56
CA VAL A 252 8.20 8.66 15.49
C VAL A 252 7.47 9.16 16.76
N PRO A 253 6.45 8.47 17.31
CA PRO A 253 5.78 8.94 18.54
C PRO A 253 6.70 9.01 19.77
N PHE A 254 7.69 8.12 19.84
CA PHE A 254 8.69 8.15 20.91
C PHE A 254 9.69 9.27 20.69
N TYR A 255 10.11 9.47 19.44
CA TYR A 255 11.00 10.54 19.05
C TYR A 255 10.41 11.92 19.35
N THR A 256 9.16 12.16 18.97
CA THR A 256 8.47 13.43 19.25
C THR A 256 8.30 13.68 20.76
N LYS A 257 7.99 12.63 21.54
CA LYS A 257 7.81 12.75 22.99
C LYS A 257 9.13 12.96 23.76
N TYR A 258 10.18 12.21 23.42
CA TYR A 258 11.41 12.13 24.21
C TYR A 258 12.56 12.98 23.65
N ALA A 259 12.73 13.07 22.34
CA ALA A 259 13.81 13.85 21.72
C ALA A 259 13.37 15.31 21.48
N LEU A 260 12.23 15.52 20.82
CA LEU A 260 11.70 16.87 20.57
C LEU A 260 11.02 17.51 21.78
N GLY A 261 10.85 16.76 22.87
CA GLY A 261 10.30 17.27 24.12
C GLY A 261 8.85 17.76 24.04
N LEU A 262 8.04 17.26 23.07
CA LEU A 262 6.64 17.67 22.91
C LEU A 262 5.79 17.14 24.07
N ARG A 263 5.78 17.87 25.19
CA ARG A 263 5.04 17.55 26.42
C ARG A 263 3.91 18.53 26.70
N GLU A 264 3.99 19.72 26.12
CA GLU A 264 3.05 20.81 26.34
C GLU A 264 2.46 21.31 25.01
N PRO A 265 1.23 21.84 25.02
CA PRO A 265 0.64 22.46 23.84
C PRO A 265 1.45 23.69 23.40
N VAL A 266 1.77 23.76 22.11
CA VAL A 266 2.47 24.90 21.50
C VAL A 266 1.47 25.74 20.72
N SER A 267 1.60 27.07 20.80
CA SER A 267 0.80 27.98 19.97
C SER A 267 1.47 28.17 18.61
N LEU A 268 0.79 27.81 17.52
CA LEU A 268 1.23 28.08 16.15
C LEU A 268 0.13 28.89 15.44
N LEU A 269 0.48 30.04 14.87
CA LEU A 269 -0.46 30.93 14.17
C LEU A 269 -1.71 31.31 15.01
N GLY A 270 -1.58 31.36 16.34
CA GLY A 270 -2.68 31.69 17.25
C GLY A 270 -3.61 30.52 17.61
N MET A 271 -3.32 29.31 17.13
CA MET A 271 -4.01 28.08 17.52
C MET A 271 -3.17 27.31 18.54
N SER A 272 -3.77 26.80 19.62
CA SER A 272 -3.11 25.88 20.56
C SER A 272 -3.11 24.47 19.98
N LEU A 273 -1.94 23.91 19.68
CA LEU A 273 -1.81 22.55 19.19
C LEU A 273 -1.51 21.61 20.35
N ASP A 274 -2.36 20.60 20.56
CA ASP A 274 -2.04 19.50 21.46
C ASP A 274 -0.86 18.65 20.92
N VAL A 275 -0.28 17.82 21.78
CA VAL A 275 0.88 16.97 21.47
C VAL A 275 0.60 15.95 20.35
N GLY A 276 -0.63 15.44 20.27
CA GLY A 276 -1.06 14.50 19.24
C GLY A 276 -1.17 15.16 17.86
N PHE A 277 -1.70 16.37 17.81
CA PHE A 277 -1.80 17.18 16.61
C PHE A 277 -0.43 17.67 16.14
N GLN A 278 0.47 18.04 17.06
CA GLN A 278 1.88 18.33 16.73
C GLN A 278 2.58 17.12 16.11
N THR A 279 2.41 15.92 16.68
CA THR A 279 2.97 14.67 16.11
C THR A 279 2.39 14.36 14.72
N SER A 280 1.09 14.63 14.53
CA SER A 280 0.41 14.46 13.25
C SER A 280 0.92 15.44 12.19
N ILE A 281 1.20 16.69 12.55
CA ILE A 281 1.81 17.68 11.66
C ILE A 281 3.23 17.28 11.29
N PHE A 282 4.04 16.82 12.25
CA PHE A 282 5.40 16.35 11.97
C PHE A 282 5.40 15.21 10.95
N LEU A 283 4.52 14.22 11.14
CA LEU A 283 4.36 13.12 10.19
C LEU A 283 3.80 13.61 8.83
N GLY A 284 2.81 14.51 8.86
CA GLY A 284 2.17 15.09 7.68
C GLY A 284 3.11 15.97 6.84
N ALA A 285 4.03 16.69 7.49
CA ALA A 285 5.02 17.55 6.83
C ALA A 285 5.92 16.74 5.90
N ALA A 286 6.38 15.56 6.33
CA ALA A 286 7.16 14.65 5.48
C ALA A 286 6.39 14.23 4.21
N PHE A 287 5.08 13.95 4.33
CA PHE A 287 4.25 13.61 3.16
C PHE A 287 4.03 14.80 2.22
N ILE A 288 3.85 16.00 2.77
CA ILE A 288 3.69 17.24 1.98
C ILE A 288 5.00 17.60 1.29
N ALA A 289 6.15 17.48 1.95
CA ALA A 289 7.47 17.72 1.39
C ALA A 289 7.84 16.70 0.29
N ALA A 290 7.36 15.46 0.40
CA ALA A 290 7.60 14.43 -0.61
C ALA A 290 6.95 14.74 -1.97
N LEU A 291 5.78 15.39 -2.00
CA LEU A 291 5.03 15.72 -3.22
C LEU A 291 5.85 16.58 -4.23
N PRO A 292 6.37 17.76 -3.86
CA PRO A 292 7.20 18.57 -4.77
C PRO A 292 8.56 17.94 -5.06
N ALA A 293 9.05 17.00 -4.23
CA ALA A 293 10.26 16.24 -4.51
C ALA A 293 10.07 15.21 -5.64
N MET A 294 8.84 14.74 -5.92
CA MET A 294 8.59 13.72 -6.94
C MET A 294 8.97 14.15 -8.37
N PRO A 295 8.61 15.36 -8.87
CA PRO A 295 9.10 15.85 -10.15
C PRO A 295 10.63 15.91 -10.24
N ILE A 296 11.30 16.30 -9.15
CA ILE A 296 12.76 16.41 -9.06
C ILE A 296 13.40 15.02 -9.20
N TRP A 297 12.95 14.07 -8.40
CA TRP A 297 13.42 12.68 -8.45
C TRP A 297 13.08 12.00 -9.78
N SER A 298 11.91 12.28 -10.35
CA SER A 298 11.52 11.78 -11.68
C SER A 298 12.43 12.34 -12.78
N ALA A 299 12.76 13.62 -12.74
CA ALA A 299 13.70 14.25 -13.67
C ALA A 299 15.13 13.70 -13.49
N TYR A 300 15.55 13.46 -12.25
CA TYR A 300 16.85 12.87 -11.94
C TYR A 300 16.95 11.43 -12.44
N ALA A 301 15.96 10.59 -12.15
CA ALA A 301 15.90 9.21 -12.61
C ALA A 301 15.96 9.08 -14.14
N LYS A 302 15.30 10.00 -14.86
CA LYS A 302 15.39 10.07 -16.33
C LYS A 302 16.79 10.37 -16.86
N ARG A 303 17.67 11.01 -16.07
CA ARG A 303 19.03 11.37 -16.46
C ARG A 303 20.06 10.31 -16.11
N VAL A 304 19.97 9.73 -14.91
CA VAL A 304 21.00 8.81 -14.39
C VAL A 304 20.60 7.32 -14.43
N GLY A 305 19.34 7.02 -14.78
CA GLY A 305 18.75 5.69 -14.77
C GLY A 305 18.24 5.26 -13.39
N GLY A 306 17.25 4.37 -13.37
CA GLY A 306 16.55 3.95 -12.15
C GLY A 306 17.44 3.40 -11.03
N ARG A 307 18.45 2.58 -11.34
CA ARG A 307 19.33 1.98 -10.32
C ARG A 307 20.15 3.03 -9.57
N ARG A 308 20.78 3.97 -10.29
CA ARG A 308 21.59 5.03 -9.67
C ARG A 308 20.71 5.99 -8.89
N ALA A 309 19.56 6.38 -9.45
CA ALA A 309 18.59 7.23 -8.76
C ALA A 309 18.11 6.61 -7.43
N TRP A 310 17.86 5.31 -7.41
CA TRP A 310 17.46 4.63 -6.19
C TRP A 310 18.58 4.58 -5.12
N MET A 311 19.82 4.29 -5.53
CA MET A 311 20.96 4.32 -4.60
C MET A 311 21.18 5.73 -4.02
N THR A 312 21.12 6.78 -4.86
CA THR A 312 21.26 8.17 -4.37
C THR A 312 20.13 8.57 -3.45
N ALA A 313 18.90 8.08 -3.68
CA ALA A 313 17.77 8.32 -2.79
C ALA A 313 17.97 7.66 -1.42
N CYS A 314 18.51 6.44 -1.40
CA CYS A 314 18.84 5.75 -0.14
C CYS A 314 19.94 6.50 0.64
N TRP A 315 20.99 6.96 -0.06
CA TRP A 315 22.04 7.77 0.56
C TRP A 315 21.52 9.11 1.06
N SER A 316 20.72 9.83 0.28
CA SER A 316 20.13 11.10 0.71
C SER A 316 19.21 10.92 1.91
N PHE A 317 18.41 9.85 1.93
CA PHE A 317 17.55 9.51 3.07
C PHE A 317 18.36 9.20 4.33
N GLY A 318 19.45 8.43 4.20
CA GLY A 318 20.35 8.13 5.31
C GLY A 318 21.01 9.40 5.87
N ILE A 319 21.51 10.29 5.00
CA ILE A 319 22.11 11.57 5.41
C ILE A 319 21.07 12.48 6.06
N ALA A 320 19.88 12.60 5.48
CA ALA A 320 18.80 13.41 6.05
C ALA A 320 18.37 12.88 7.43
N SER A 321 18.33 11.56 7.60
CA SER A 321 18.00 10.94 8.90
C SER A 321 19.04 11.23 9.98
N LEU A 322 20.30 11.51 9.62
CA LEU A 322 21.32 11.95 10.59
C LEU A 322 21.06 13.37 11.09
N LEU A 323 20.37 14.22 10.32
CA LEU A 323 20.02 15.57 10.77
C LEU A 323 19.05 15.54 11.95
N LEU A 324 18.18 14.53 12.01
CA LEU A 324 17.28 14.31 13.15
C LEU A 324 18.05 14.10 14.47
N LEU A 325 19.28 13.60 14.44
CA LEU A 325 20.07 13.44 15.67
C LEU A 325 20.42 14.78 16.36
N PHE A 326 20.26 15.90 15.67
CA PHE A 326 20.64 17.23 16.14
C PHE A 326 19.44 18.17 16.35
N THR A 327 18.20 17.67 16.28
CA THR A 327 17.00 18.50 16.47
C THR A 327 16.44 18.34 17.87
N ASP A 328 16.39 19.45 18.62
CA ASP A 328 15.96 19.47 20.02
C ASP A 328 14.60 20.16 20.24
N ASP A 329 13.99 20.72 19.19
CA ASP A 329 12.70 21.42 19.29
C ASP A 329 11.75 21.10 18.12
N PHE A 330 10.46 21.41 18.29
CA PHE A 330 9.40 21.16 17.30
C PHE A 330 9.68 21.78 15.93
N TYR A 331 10.16 23.03 15.89
CA TYR A 331 10.37 23.78 14.65
C TYR A 331 11.58 23.25 13.87
N ALA A 332 12.67 22.94 14.57
CA ALA A 332 13.84 22.26 14.03
C ALA A 332 13.49 20.86 13.54
N GLY A 333 12.65 20.13 14.30
CA GLY A 333 12.08 18.86 13.89
C GLY A 333 11.35 18.97 12.55
N VAL A 334 10.34 19.83 12.46
CA VAL A 334 9.56 20.02 11.22
C VAL A 334 10.41 20.50 10.05
N ALA A 335 11.43 21.34 10.29
CA ALA A 335 12.34 21.82 9.25
C ALA A 335 13.30 20.73 8.72
N SER A 336 13.55 19.69 9.52
CA SER A 336 14.45 18.59 9.18
C SER A 336 13.76 17.41 8.47
N THR A 337 12.43 17.30 8.57
CA THR A 337 11.57 16.34 7.86
C THR A 337 11.34 16.67 6.39
#